data_AF-A0A7Y3C7Y6-F1
#
_entry.id   AF-A0A7Y3C7Y6-F1
#
_cell.length_a   1.000
_cell.length_b   1.000
_cell.length_c   1.000
_cell.angle_alpha   90.00
_cell.angle_beta   90.00
_cell.angle_gamma   90.00
#
_symmetry.space_group_name_H-M   'P 1'
#
loop_
_entity.id
_entity.type
_entity.pdbx_description
1 polymer ?
#
loop_
_entity_poly.entity_id
_entity_poly.type
_entity_poly.pdbx_seq_one_letter_code
_entity_poly.pdbx_strand_id
1 'polypeptide(L)'
;EIVNTHLTELIITQNMHDRKVIIYEKSDGFIIIPGGFGTMDEFFEITTWGQLGLHGKPIGILNTNGYYDHLVLQAKLMVSKGFLKQENLDAVIVDDSIEQLLKKMKNYVPLSTPKWLNKSGL
;
A
#
# COMPACT_ATOMS: atom_id res chain seq x y z
N GLU A 1 20.11 -11.90 -6.17
CA GLU A 1 19.00 -11.17 -6.85
C GLU A 1 19.40 -10.94 -8.30
N ILE A 2 18.46 -10.94 -9.25
CA ILE A 2 18.74 -10.69 -10.67
C ILE A 2 18.49 -9.21 -10.94
N VAL A 3 19.47 -8.49 -11.50
CA VAL A 3 19.38 -7.05 -11.80
C VAL A 3 18.94 -6.85 -13.24
N ASN A 4 17.94 -6.00 -13.47
CA ASN A 4 17.55 -5.57 -14.80
C ASN A 4 18.56 -4.53 -15.32
N THR A 5 19.12 -4.77 -16.51
CA THR A 5 20.11 -3.87 -17.15
C THR A 5 19.49 -2.73 -17.94
N HIS A 6 18.17 -2.71 -18.11
CA HIS A 6 17.43 -1.70 -18.88
C HIS A 6 16.66 -0.73 -17.96
N LEU A 7 17.34 -0.20 -16.93
CA LEU A 7 16.78 0.76 -15.99
C LEU A 7 17.29 2.17 -16.29
N THR A 8 16.43 3.18 -16.10
CA THR A 8 16.85 4.58 -16.14
C THR A 8 17.78 4.94 -14.98
N GLU A 9 17.58 4.32 -13.82
CA GLU A 9 18.37 4.51 -12.60
C GLU A 9 18.43 3.18 -11.82
N LEU A 10 19.59 2.85 -11.26
CA LEU A 10 19.78 1.73 -10.33
C LEU A 10 20.31 2.29 -9.00
N ILE A 11 19.54 2.11 -7.93
CA ILE A 11 19.93 2.53 -6.58
C ILE A 11 20.25 1.28 -5.76
N ILE A 12 21.50 1.16 -5.32
CA ILE A 12 21.97 0.06 -4.47
C ILE A 12 21.91 0.51 -3.01
N THR A 13 21.25 -0.28 -2.17
CA THR A 13 21.11 -0.01 -0.72
C THR A 13 21.90 -1.02 0.11
N GLN A 14 22.15 -0.69 1.38
CA GLN A 14 22.90 -1.56 2.29
C GLN A 14 22.04 -2.71 2.84
N ASN A 15 20.75 -2.46 3.02
CA ASN A 15 19.81 -3.42 3.57
C ASN A 15 18.40 -3.25 2.99
N MET A 16 17.50 -4.16 3.38
CA MET A 16 16.10 -4.17 2.92
C MET A 16 15.26 -3.01 3.46
N HIS A 17 15.56 -2.51 4.66
CA HIS A 17 14.84 -1.39 5.24
C HIS A 17 15.13 -0.10 4.46
N ASP A 18 16.40 0.18 4.19
CA ASP A 18 16.82 1.32 3.37
C ASP A 18 16.17 1.28 1.98
N ARG A 19 16.09 0.07 1.38
CA ARG A 19 15.42 -0.15 0.09
C ARG A 19 13.96 0.29 0.14
N LYS A 20 13.22 -0.13 1.18
CA LYS A 20 11.81 0.21 1.37
C LYS A 20 11.61 1.71 1.58
N VAL A 21 12.49 2.35 2.35
CA VAL A 21 12.46 3.82 2.56
C VAL A 21 12.63 4.57 1.24
N ILE A 22 13.62 4.20 0.41
CA ILE A 22 13.84 4.87 -0.88
C ILE A 22 12.65 4.65 -1.83
N ILE A 23 12.10 3.43 -1.91
CA ILE A 23 10.90 3.15 -2.70
C ILE A 23 9.75 4.03 -2.21
N TYR A 24 9.56 4.14 -0.90
CA TYR A 24 8.54 5.00 -0.32
C TYR A 24 8.75 6.47 -0.69
N GLU A 25 9.94 7.03 -0.50
CA GLU A 25 10.25 8.44 -0.77
C GLU A 25 10.06 8.81 -2.23
N LYS A 26 10.46 7.93 -3.16
CA LYS A 26 10.36 8.15 -4.61
C LYS A 26 8.99 7.85 -5.22
N SER A 27 8.04 7.35 -4.44
CA SER A 27 6.70 6.97 -4.93
C SER A 27 5.62 7.96 -4.52
N ASP A 28 4.70 8.29 -5.42
CA ASP A 28 3.49 9.06 -5.10
C ASP A 28 2.30 8.16 -4.73
N GLY A 29 2.40 6.86 -5.00
CA GLY A 29 1.40 5.85 -4.72
C GLY A 29 1.93 4.45 -5.00
N PHE A 30 1.20 3.43 -4.55
CA PHE A 30 1.62 2.03 -4.63
C PHE A 30 0.58 1.19 -5.35
N ILE A 31 1.01 0.35 -6.30
CA ILE A 31 0.16 -0.63 -6.97
C ILE A 31 0.66 -2.02 -6.65
N ILE A 32 -0.22 -2.84 -6.09
CA ILE A 32 0.01 -4.23 -5.78
C ILE A 32 -0.50 -5.07 -6.93
N ILE A 33 0.40 -5.83 -7.54
CA ILE A 33 0.13 -6.80 -8.60
C ILE A 33 0.32 -8.22 -8.05
N PRO A 34 -0.23 -9.27 -8.69
CA PRO A 34 -0.15 -10.65 -8.22
C PRO A 34 1.26 -11.06 -7.79
N GLY A 35 1.37 -11.57 -6.57
CA GLY A 35 2.63 -11.91 -5.92
C GLY A 35 2.43 -12.69 -4.63
N GLY A 36 3.53 -13.25 -4.11
CA GLY A 36 3.54 -14.10 -2.92
C GLY A 36 3.81 -13.33 -1.61
N PHE A 37 4.45 -14.01 -0.65
CA PHE A 37 4.70 -13.45 0.68
C PHE A 37 5.51 -12.15 0.69
N GLY A 38 6.50 -11.99 -0.21
CA GLY A 38 7.26 -10.74 -0.30
C GLY A 38 6.38 -9.54 -0.63
N THR A 39 5.47 -9.71 -1.60
CA THR A 39 4.47 -8.68 -1.97
C THR A 39 3.51 -8.40 -0.82
N MET A 40 3.12 -9.43 -0.04
CA MET A 40 2.25 -9.25 1.12
C MET A 40 2.94 -8.54 2.28
N ASP A 41 4.21 -8.81 2.54
CA ASP A 41 5.02 -8.09 3.53
C ASP A 41 5.03 -6.58 3.23
N GLU A 42 5.34 -6.22 1.99
CA GLU A 42 5.36 -4.82 1.54
C GLU A 42 3.96 -4.18 1.58
N PHE A 43 2.93 -4.91 1.13
CA PHE A 43 1.55 -4.43 1.15
C PHE A 43 1.04 -4.14 2.57
N PHE A 44 1.25 -5.05 3.52
CA PHE A 44 0.78 -4.86 4.89
C PHE A 44 1.57 -3.77 5.62
N GLU A 45 2.88 -3.64 5.35
CA GLU A 45 3.70 -2.57 5.92
C GLU A 45 3.21 -1.19 5.47
N ILE A 46 3.05 -0.97 4.16
CA ILE A 46 2.64 0.34 3.66
C ILE A 46 1.18 0.68 4.05
N THR A 47 0.29 -0.32 4.06
CA THR A 47 -1.09 -0.12 4.53
C THR A 47 -1.13 0.26 6.01
N THR A 48 -0.25 -0.34 6.83
CA THR A 48 -0.13 0.00 8.25
C THR A 48 0.36 1.43 8.45
N TRP A 49 1.34 1.89 7.67
CA TRP A 49 1.82 3.28 7.74
C TRP A 49 0.72 4.29 7.37
N GLY A 50 -0.08 3.99 6.35
CA GLY A 50 -1.25 4.78 5.98
C GLY A 50 -2.28 4.84 7.09
N GLN A 51 -2.60 3.71 7.72
CA GLN A 51 -3.49 3.63 8.89
C GLN A 51 -2.98 4.45 10.08
N LEU A 52 -1.66 4.46 10.30
CA LEU A 52 -1.04 5.25 11.36
C LEU A 52 -0.98 6.75 11.01
N GLY A 53 -1.31 7.15 9.79
CA GLY A 53 -1.23 8.55 9.34
C GLY A 53 0.19 9.01 9.05
N LEU A 54 1.14 8.08 8.85
CA LEU A 54 2.53 8.38 8.50
C LEU A 54 2.68 8.81 7.03
N HIS A 55 1.67 8.55 6.20
CA HIS A 55 1.58 9.04 4.83
C HIS A 55 0.13 9.18 4.35
N GLY A 56 -0.05 9.96 3.30
CA GLY A 56 -1.33 10.11 2.57
C GLY A 56 -1.33 9.52 1.16
N LYS A 57 -0.31 8.74 0.79
CA LYS A 57 -0.18 8.16 -0.55
C LYS A 57 -1.23 7.07 -0.82
N PRO A 58 -1.91 7.04 -1.98
CA PRO A 58 -2.87 5.99 -2.33
C PRO A 58 -2.20 4.62 -2.49
N ILE A 59 -2.91 3.58 -2.05
CA ILE A 59 -2.51 2.18 -2.23
C ILE A 59 -3.61 1.50 -3.05
N GLY A 60 -3.22 0.89 -4.17
CA GLY A 60 -4.11 0.20 -5.09
C GLY A 60 -3.76 -1.27 -5.22
N ILE A 61 -4.75 -2.16 -5.26
CA ILE A 61 -4.62 -3.56 -5.65
C ILE A 61 -5.20 -3.71 -7.06
N LEU A 62 -4.37 -4.15 -8.00
CA LEU A 62 -4.82 -4.56 -9.33
C LEU A 62 -5.26 -6.03 -9.27
N ASN A 63 -6.55 -6.26 -9.07
CA ASN A 63 -7.12 -7.58 -8.82
C ASN A 63 -7.41 -8.37 -10.11
N THR A 64 -6.38 -8.56 -10.94
CA THR A 64 -6.50 -9.27 -12.22
C THR A 64 -6.99 -10.70 -11.99
N ASN A 65 -8.04 -11.10 -12.72
CA ASN A 65 -8.65 -12.45 -12.64
C ASN A 65 -9.04 -12.89 -11.21
N GLY A 66 -9.32 -11.94 -10.31
CA GLY A 66 -9.72 -12.25 -8.94
C GLY A 66 -8.60 -12.80 -8.05
N TYR A 67 -7.33 -12.60 -8.40
CA TYR A 67 -6.18 -13.12 -7.64
C TYR A 67 -6.22 -12.78 -6.14
N TYR A 68 -6.70 -11.58 -5.80
CA TYR A 68 -6.80 -11.05 -4.44
C TYR A 68 -8.21 -11.13 -3.82
N ASP A 69 -9.16 -11.85 -4.42
CA ASP A 69 -10.52 -11.99 -3.87
C ASP A 69 -10.51 -12.51 -2.43
N HIS A 70 -9.70 -13.53 -2.16
CA HIS A 70 -9.58 -14.11 -0.82
C HIS A 70 -8.90 -13.17 0.18
N LEU A 71 -7.96 -12.33 -0.27
CA LEU A 71 -7.34 -11.31 0.57
C LEU A 71 -8.38 -10.25 0.98
N VAL A 72 -9.18 -9.78 0.02
CA VAL A 72 -10.27 -8.82 0.27
C VAL A 72 -11.32 -9.42 1.20
N LEU A 73 -11.69 -10.69 1.01
CA LEU A 73 -12.60 -11.41 1.91
C LEU A 73 -12.04 -11.53 3.32
N GLN A 74 -10.74 -11.83 3.47
CA GLN A 74 -10.08 -11.86 4.77
C GLN A 74 -10.09 -10.50 5.46
N ALA A 75 -9.85 -9.41 4.72
CA ALA A 75 -9.91 -8.06 5.28
C ALA A 75 -11.33 -7.69 5.74
N LYS A 76 -12.37 -8.07 4.97
CA LYS A 76 -13.79 -7.94 5.39
C LYS A 76 -14.09 -8.73 6.66
N LEU A 77 -13.54 -9.94 6.79
CA LEU A 77 -13.64 -10.73 8.03
C LEU A 77 -13.00 -9.98 9.20
N MET A 78 -11.79 -9.43 9.04
CA MET A 78 -11.13 -8.64 10.09
C MET A 78 -11.99 -7.45 10.53
N VAL A 79 -12.67 -6.77 9.59
CA VAL A 79 -13.65 -5.72 9.93
C VAL A 79 -14.79 -6.27 10.76
N SER A 80 -15.45 -7.34 10.30
CA SER A 80 -16.59 -7.94 11.02
C SER A 80 -16.24 -8.44 12.43
N LYS A 81 -14.98 -8.79 12.66
CA LYS A 81 -14.46 -9.28 13.93
C LYS A 81 -13.86 -8.16 14.80
N GLY A 82 -13.84 -6.91 14.32
CA GLY A 82 -13.35 -5.75 15.06
C GLY A 82 -11.83 -5.60 15.10
N PHE A 83 -11.10 -6.33 14.26
CA PHE A 83 -9.63 -6.22 14.15
C PHE A 83 -9.18 -5.16 13.14
N LEU A 84 -10.06 -4.76 12.23
CA LEU A 84 -9.80 -3.70 11.25
C LEU A 84 -10.98 -2.72 11.26
N LYS A 85 -10.71 -1.43 11.11
CA LYS A 85 -11.79 -0.45 10.91
C LYS A 85 -12.20 -0.41 9.44
N GLN A 86 -13.47 -0.15 9.17
CA GLN A 86 -13.97 -0.02 7.80
C GLN A 86 -13.21 1.08 7.02
N GLU A 87 -12.92 2.22 7.66
CA GLU A 87 -12.14 3.31 7.04
C GLU A 87 -10.76 2.85 6.55
N ASN A 88 -10.08 1.96 7.29
CA ASN A 88 -8.77 1.45 6.90
C ASN A 88 -8.87 0.45 5.72
N LEU A 89 -9.96 -0.31 5.65
CA LEU A 89 -10.23 -1.18 4.49
C LEU A 89 -10.53 -0.33 3.25
N ASP A 90 -11.37 0.69 3.39
CA ASP A 90 -11.78 1.58 2.31
C ASP A 90 -10.61 2.44 1.76
N ALA A 91 -9.56 2.63 2.56
CA ALA A 91 -8.34 3.31 2.14
C ALA A 91 -7.52 2.51 1.12
N VAL A 92 -7.73 1.19 1.00
CA VAL A 92 -7.10 0.35 -0.02
C VAL A 92 -8.02 0.24 -1.23
N ILE A 93 -7.57 0.80 -2.35
CA ILE A 93 -8.37 0.84 -3.59
C ILE A 93 -8.21 -0.49 -4.32
N VAL A 94 -9.31 -1.13 -4.68
CA VAL A 94 -9.28 -2.39 -5.45
C VAL A 94 -10.01 -2.19 -6.78
N ASP A 95 -9.38 -2.63 -7.87
CA ASP A 95 -9.98 -2.65 -9.21
C ASP A 95 -9.28 -3.71 -10.07
N ASP A 96 -9.96 -4.27 -11.06
CA ASP A 96 -9.40 -5.23 -12.02
C ASP A 96 -8.90 -4.54 -13.31
N SER A 97 -9.23 -3.26 -13.49
CA SER A 97 -8.76 -2.41 -14.58
C SER A 97 -7.72 -1.40 -14.11
N ILE A 98 -6.55 -1.40 -14.76
CA ILE A 98 -5.48 -0.44 -14.45
C ILE A 98 -5.94 1.02 -14.65
N GLU A 99 -6.77 1.28 -15.66
CA GLU A 99 -7.25 2.63 -15.96
C GLU A 99 -8.16 3.15 -14.84
N GLN A 100 -9.09 2.31 -14.38
CA GLN A 100 -9.99 2.65 -13.28
C GLN A 100 -9.25 2.73 -11.95
N LEU A 101 -8.30 1.84 -11.71
CA LEU A 101 -7.43 1.88 -10.53
C LEU A 101 -6.70 3.21 -10.44
N LEU A 102 -5.99 3.61 -11.52
CA LEU A 102 -5.27 4.87 -11.57
C LEU A 102 -6.19 6.08 -11.42
N LYS A 103 -7.39 6.04 -12.01
CA LYS A 103 -8.39 7.09 -11.84
C LYS A 103 -8.83 7.22 -10.38
N LYS A 104 -9.12 6.11 -9.70
CA LYS A 104 -9.49 6.09 -8.27
C LYS A 104 -8.34 6.59 -7.39
N MET A 105 -7.11 6.13 -7.65
CA MET A 105 -5.91 6.56 -6.92
C MET A 105 -5.64 8.06 -7.05
N LYS A 106 -5.82 8.65 -8.23
CA LYS A 106 -5.69 10.10 -8.44
C LYS A 106 -6.70 10.93 -7.64
N ASN A 107 -7.87 10.36 -7.36
CA ASN A 107 -8.95 11.02 -6.61
C ASN A 107 -8.99 10.57 -5.14
N TYR A 108 -7.95 9.88 -4.67
CA TYR A 108 -7.87 9.37 -3.31
C TYR A 108 -7.81 10.52 -2.30
N VAL A 109 -8.56 10.37 -1.21
CA VAL A 109 -8.52 11.26 -0.05
C VAL A 109 -7.90 10.49 1.12
N PRO A 110 -6.79 10.96 1.70
CA PRO A 110 -6.15 10.30 2.83
C PRO A 110 -7.07 10.16 4.04
N LEU A 111 -6.82 9.11 4.83
CA LEU A 111 -7.38 8.99 6.18
C LEU A 111 -7.00 10.22 7.03
N SER A 112 -7.91 10.61 7.91
CA SER A 112 -7.65 11.71 8.84
C SER A 112 -6.46 11.40 9.73
N THR A 113 -5.51 12.32 9.82
CA THR A 113 -4.34 12.17 10.68
C THR A 113 -4.80 11.99 12.14
N PRO A 114 -4.37 10.91 12.82
CA PRO A 114 -4.70 10.72 14.22
C PRO A 114 -4.24 11.90 15.09
N LYS A 115 -5.07 12.33 16.05
CA LYS A 115 -4.76 13.45 16.95
C LYS A 115 -3.44 13.29 17.73
N TRP A 116 -2.95 12.07 17.90
CA TRP A 116 -1.70 11.79 18.62
C TRP A 116 -0.45 12.12 17.79
N LEU A 117 -0.53 12.14 16.45
CA LEU A 117 0.57 12.60 15.60
C LEU A 117 0.80 14.12 15.69
N ASN A 118 -0.25 14.90 15.99
CA ASN A 118 -0.18 16.35 16.13
C ASN A 118 0.35 16.82 17.49
N LYS A 119 0.70 15.90 18.40
CA LYS A 119 1.45 16.27 19.61
C LYS A 119 2.93 16.34 19.22
N SER A 120 3.39 17.56 18.93
CA SER A 120 4.80 17.94 18.91
C SER A 120 5.53 17.27 20.07
N GLY A 121 6.30 16.22 19.78
CA GLY A 121 6.83 15.30 20.78
C GLY A 121 7.52 14.05 20.24
N LEU A 122 7.97 14.07 18.99
CA LEU A 122 9.10 13.27 18.50
C LEU A 122 10.15 14.24 17.98
#